data_AF-A0A6G9QRA7-F1
#
_entry.id   AF-A0A6G9QRA7-F1
#
_cell.length_a   1.000
_cell.length_b   1.000
_cell.length_c   1.000
_cell.angle_alpha   90.00
_cell.angle_beta   90.00
_cell.angle_gamma   90.00
#
_symmetry.space_group_name_H-M   'P 1'
#
loop_
_entity.id
_entity.type
_entity.pdbx_description
1 polymer ?
#
loop_
_entity_poly.entity_id
_entity_poly.type
_entity_poly.pdbx_seq_one_letter_code
_entity_poly.pdbx_strand_id
1 'polypeptide(L)'
;MNLITQAEAKLIRKELTALLEQYNQTNAHGLTVALGNASFSDHQITFSTTAITKIEGTGDIKPSKEAGDFLTYAEYLGLSKDDLGKPFSASGREFKLCGYKPRSTKYPFLGQDDEGNVYKFTSKVVLSAFNAV
;
A
#
# COMPACT_ATOMS: atom_id res chain seq x y z
N MET A 1 8.74 -4.14 -40.14
CA MET A 1 9.01 -4.43 -38.71
C MET A 1 7.80 -3.95 -37.94
N ASN A 2 7.17 -4.81 -37.14
CA ASN A 2 6.01 -4.41 -36.34
C ASN A 2 6.49 -3.57 -35.16
N LEU A 3 6.08 -2.31 -35.14
CA LEU A 3 6.30 -1.39 -34.03
C LEU A 3 5.13 -1.54 -33.07
N ILE A 4 5.42 -1.60 -31.79
CA ILE A 4 4.38 -1.64 -30.76
C ILE A 4 3.71 -0.27 -30.69
N THR A 5 2.42 -0.23 -30.97
CA THR A 5 1.62 0.99 -30.86
C THR A 5 1.05 1.16 -29.45
N GLN A 6 0.74 2.40 -29.09
CA GLN A 6 0.04 2.69 -27.83
C GLN A 6 -1.31 1.96 -27.72
N ALA A 7 -1.99 1.74 -28.86
CA ALA A 7 -3.26 1.03 -28.90
C ALA A 7 -3.11 -0.45 -28.51
N GLU A 8 -2.09 -1.12 -29.06
CA GLU A 8 -1.77 -2.51 -28.71
C GLU A 8 -1.35 -2.64 -27.24
N ALA A 9 -0.53 -1.70 -26.72
CA ALA A 9 -0.14 -1.71 -25.31
C ALA A 9 -1.34 -1.55 -24.35
N LYS A 10 -2.35 -0.75 -24.73
CA LYS A 10 -3.60 -0.62 -23.98
C LYS A 10 -4.45 -1.90 -24.05
N LEU A 11 -4.50 -2.54 -25.21
CA LEU A 11 -5.22 -3.79 -25.40
C LEU A 11 -4.63 -4.91 -24.54
N ILE A 12 -3.31 -5.11 -24.62
CA ILE A 12 -2.58 -6.11 -23.82
C ILE A 12 -2.79 -5.84 -22.32
N ARG A 13 -2.75 -4.58 -21.89
CA ARG A 13 -3.04 -4.23 -20.49
C ARG A 13 -4.43 -4.70 -20.06
N LYS A 14 -5.45 -4.48 -20.89
CA LYS A 14 -6.83 -4.86 -20.59
C LYS A 14 -6.96 -6.38 -20.45
N GLU A 15 -6.36 -7.13 -21.37
CA GLU A 15 -6.34 -8.60 -21.35
C GLU A 15 -5.62 -9.14 -20.11
N LEU A 16 -4.43 -8.63 -19.80
CA LEU A 16 -3.68 -9.05 -18.62
C LEU A 16 -4.42 -8.69 -17.32
N THR A 17 -5.13 -7.56 -17.28
CA THR A 17 -5.93 -7.17 -16.10
C THR A 17 -7.08 -8.16 -15.87
N ALA A 18 -7.77 -8.57 -16.93
CA ALA A 18 -8.85 -9.56 -16.83
C ALA A 18 -8.35 -10.94 -16.37
N LEU A 19 -7.19 -11.38 -16.88
CA LEU A 19 -6.55 -12.64 -16.43
C LEU A 19 -6.13 -12.57 -14.95
N LEU A 20 -5.59 -11.44 -14.51
CA LEU A 20 -5.22 -11.26 -13.11
C LEU A 20 -6.43 -11.20 -12.19
N GLU A 21 -7.55 -10.63 -12.63
CA GLU A 21 -8.79 -10.64 -11.86
C GLU A 21 -9.31 -12.07 -11.66
N GLN A 22 -9.28 -12.91 -12.70
CA GLN A 22 -9.61 -14.34 -12.59
C GLN A 22 -8.64 -15.09 -11.66
N TYR A 23 -7.34 -14.80 -11.78
CA TYR A 23 -6.32 -15.36 -10.89
C TYR A 23 -6.59 -14.97 -9.43
N ASN A 24 -6.86 -13.68 -9.15
CA ASN A 24 -7.14 -13.18 -7.81
C ASN A 24 -8.37 -13.82 -7.16
N GLN A 25 -9.38 -14.24 -7.94
CA GLN A 25 -10.55 -14.95 -7.43
C GLN A 25 -10.26 -16.40 -7.05
N THR A 26 -9.29 -17.02 -7.71
CA THR A 26 -9.01 -18.46 -7.60
C THR A 26 -7.77 -18.75 -6.73
N ASN A 27 -6.98 -17.72 -6.41
CA ASN A 27 -5.69 -17.91 -5.77
C ASN A 27 -5.83 -18.29 -4.29
N ALA A 28 -5.39 -19.50 -3.94
CA ALA A 28 -5.40 -20.03 -2.57
C ALA A 28 -4.42 -19.30 -1.64
N HIS A 29 -3.55 -18.45 -2.18
CA HIS A 29 -2.52 -17.73 -1.42
C HIS A 29 -3.02 -16.46 -0.72
N GLY A 30 -4.28 -16.05 -0.90
CA GLY A 30 -4.84 -14.85 -0.25
C GLY A 30 -4.22 -13.52 -0.72
N LEU A 31 -3.51 -13.55 -1.84
CA LEU A 31 -2.85 -12.40 -2.45
C LEU A 31 -3.71 -11.83 -3.59
N THR A 32 -3.91 -10.52 -3.57
CA THR A 32 -4.47 -9.75 -4.68
C THR A 32 -3.33 -9.15 -5.50
N VAL A 33 -3.21 -9.58 -6.75
CA VAL A 33 -2.19 -9.15 -7.71
C VAL A 33 -2.78 -8.13 -8.67
N ALA A 34 -2.14 -6.98 -8.81
CA ALA A 34 -2.58 -5.90 -9.69
C ALA A 34 -1.43 -5.39 -10.57
N LEU A 35 -1.79 -4.89 -11.76
CA LEU A 35 -0.87 -4.20 -12.67
C LEU A 35 -0.80 -2.71 -12.32
N GLY A 36 0.41 -2.24 -12.02
CA GLY A 36 0.74 -0.84 -11.83
C GLY A 36 0.96 -0.11 -13.15
N ASN A 37 1.94 0.79 -13.20
CA ASN A 37 2.31 1.56 -14.38
C ASN A 37 2.81 0.66 -15.52
N ALA A 38 2.58 1.11 -16.74
CA ALA A 38 3.08 0.50 -17.96
C ALA A 38 3.91 1.49 -18.76
N SER A 39 5.03 1.03 -19.30
CA SER A 39 5.88 1.80 -20.22
C SER A 39 6.05 0.98 -21.49
N PHE A 40 5.93 1.62 -22.65
CA PHE A 40 6.13 0.96 -23.94
C PHE A 40 7.17 1.72 -24.76
N SER A 41 7.85 0.98 -25.61
CA SER A 41 8.73 1.47 -26.66
C SER A 41 8.47 0.64 -27.92
N ASP A 42 9.16 0.96 -29.00
CA ASP A 42 8.97 0.35 -30.32
C ASP A 42 9.00 -1.20 -30.33
N HIS A 43 9.71 -1.82 -29.37
CA HIS A 43 9.92 -3.27 -29.33
C HIS A 43 9.67 -3.94 -27.97
N GLN A 44 9.30 -3.20 -26.93
CA GLN A 44 9.03 -3.78 -25.61
C GLN A 44 7.95 -3.02 -24.85
N ILE A 45 7.17 -3.76 -24.06
CA ILE A 45 6.24 -3.23 -23.07
C ILE A 45 6.66 -3.77 -21.71
N THR A 46 6.80 -2.88 -20.73
CA THR A 46 7.09 -3.22 -19.34
C THR A 46 5.89 -2.87 -18.49
N PHE A 47 5.41 -3.82 -17.70
CA PHE A 47 4.38 -3.61 -16.68
C PHE A 47 5.00 -3.78 -15.29
N SER A 48 4.68 -2.86 -14.39
CA SER A 48 4.95 -3.09 -12.96
C SER A 48 3.81 -3.92 -12.36
N THR A 49 4.13 -4.90 -11.52
CA THR A 49 3.15 -5.78 -10.88
C THR A 49 3.32 -5.70 -9.37
N THR A 50 2.20 -5.54 -8.65
CA THR A 50 2.17 -5.48 -7.20
C THR A 50 1.24 -6.57 -6.68
N ALA A 51 1.74 -7.43 -5.80
CA ALA A 51 0.94 -8.43 -5.10
C ALA A 51 0.80 -8.03 -3.63
N ILE A 52 -0.42 -8.03 -3.10
CA ILE A 52 -0.67 -7.62 -1.72
C ILE A 52 -1.62 -8.60 -1.03
N THR A 53 -1.33 -8.95 0.22
CA THR A 53 -2.25 -9.71 1.07
C THR A 53 -3.43 -8.82 1.47
N LYS A 54 -4.66 -9.35 1.48
CA LYS A 54 -5.74 -8.67 2.20
C LYS A 54 -5.34 -8.56 3.67
N ILE A 55 -5.23 -7.33 4.18
CA ILE A 55 -5.05 -7.09 5.61
C ILE A 55 -6.48 -6.98 6.17
N GLU A 56 -6.93 -8.03 6.87
CA GLU A 56 -8.22 -8.02 7.56
C GLU A 56 -8.16 -7.04 8.74
N GLY A 57 -9.23 -6.28 8.97
CA GLY A 57 -9.35 -5.34 10.09
C GLY A 57 -8.92 -3.88 9.82
N THR A 58 -8.32 -3.58 8.65
CA THR A 58 -7.77 -2.24 8.35
C THR A 58 -8.75 -1.19 7.79
N GLY A 59 -10.05 -1.49 7.65
CA GLY A 59 -11.03 -0.57 7.05
C GLY A 59 -10.63 -0.10 5.65
N ASP A 60 -10.83 1.19 5.34
CA ASP A 60 -10.53 1.82 4.03
C ASP A 60 -9.04 2.01 3.72
N ILE A 61 -8.13 1.51 4.56
CA ILE A 61 -6.69 1.69 4.33
C ILE A 61 -6.26 0.83 3.15
N LYS A 62 -5.79 1.50 2.10
CA LYS A 62 -5.28 0.82 0.91
C LYS A 62 -4.11 -0.09 1.32
N PRO A 63 -4.19 -1.39 0.99
CA PRO A 63 -3.09 -2.29 1.25
C PRO A 63 -1.85 -1.75 0.50
N SER A 64 -0.78 -1.50 1.25
CA SER A 64 0.44 -0.85 0.74
C SER A 64 1.65 -1.57 1.30
N LYS A 65 2.81 -1.35 0.68
CA LYS A 65 4.07 -1.87 1.20
C LYS A 65 4.30 -1.37 2.62
N GLU A 66 4.01 -0.10 2.87
CA GLU A 66 4.16 0.54 4.18
C GLU A 66 3.22 -0.05 5.24
N ALA A 67 2.02 -0.48 4.86
CA ALA A 67 1.13 -1.23 5.75
C ALA A 67 1.74 -2.59 6.14
N GLY A 68 2.31 -3.32 5.17
CA GLY A 68 3.02 -4.58 5.44
C GLY A 68 4.28 -4.39 6.28
N ASP A 69 5.05 -3.33 6.02
CA ASP A 69 6.20 -2.94 6.82
C ASP A 69 5.74 -2.65 8.26
N PHE A 70 4.63 -1.93 8.46
CA PHE A 70 4.09 -1.71 9.81
C PHE A 70 3.79 -3.03 10.53
N LEU A 71 3.05 -3.94 9.89
CA LEU A 71 2.70 -5.23 10.51
C LEU A 71 3.94 -6.05 10.90
N THR A 72 5.01 -5.94 10.11
CA THR A 72 6.29 -6.62 10.37
C THR A 72 7.02 -6.03 11.57
N TYR A 73 6.99 -4.70 11.72
CA TYR A 73 7.79 -3.98 12.72
C TYR A 73 6.99 -3.50 13.95
N ALA A 74 5.66 -3.64 13.98
CA ALA A 74 4.79 -3.09 15.03
C ALA A 74 5.26 -3.48 16.44
N GLU A 75 5.51 -4.78 16.66
CA GLU A 75 5.96 -5.30 17.96
C GLU A 75 7.31 -4.70 18.40
N TYR A 76 8.25 -4.50 17.47
CA TYR A 76 9.54 -3.86 17.75
C TYR A 76 9.42 -2.37 18.07
N LEU A 77 8.33 -1.74 17.64
CA LEU A 77 8.04 -0.32 17.88
C LEU A 77 7.20 -0.11 19.15
N GLY A 78 6.87 -1.17 19.88
CA GLY A 78 5.98 -1.10 21.05
C GLY A 78 4.50 -0.88 20.68
N LEU A 79 4.12 -1.16 19.44
CA LEU A 79 2.75 -1.04 18.92
C LEU A 79 2.14 -2.41 18.67
N SER A 80 0.80 -2.48 18.63
CA SER A 80 0.10 -3.67 18.15
C SER A 80 -0.07 -3.62 16.63
N LYS A 81 -0.08 -4.80 16.00
CA LYS A 81 -0.50 -4.93 14.60
C LYS A 81 -1.93 -4.41 14.38
N ASP A 82 -2.77 -4.50 15.42
CA ASP A 82 -4.14 -3.97 15.43
C ASP A 82 -4.20 -2.44 15.43
N ASP A 83 -3.10 -1.74 15.68
CA ASP A 83 -3.08 -0.27 15.64
C ASP A 83 -3.10 0.27 14.21
N LEU A 84 -2.77 -0.56 13.22
CA LEU A 84 -2.99 -0.23 11.82
C LEU A 84 -4.50 -0.05 11.56
N GLY A 85 -4.91 1.08 11.01
CA GLY A 85 -6.33 1.41 10.85
C GLY A 85 -6.88 2.30 11.95
N LYS A 86 -6.28 2.33 13.14
CA LYS A 86 -6.83 3.09 14.26
C LYS A 86 -6.60 4.60 14.11
N PRO A 87 -7.56 5.42 14.56
CA PRO A 87 -7.41 6.85 14.60
C PRO A 87 -6.41 7.27 15.68
N PHE A 88 -5.67 8.33 15.41
CA PHE A 88 -4.82 9.04 16.35
C PHE A 88 -4.92 10.55 16.11
N SER A 89 -4.77 11.34 17.17
CA SER A 89 -4.79 12.79 17.05
C SER A 89 -3.38 13.36 16.90
N ALA A 90 -3.19 14.23 15.92
CA ALA A 90 -1.96 14.99 15.75
C ALA A 90 -2.29 16.45 15.38
N SER A 91 -1.73 17.40 16.12
CA SER A 91 -1.92 18.84 15.88
C SER A 91 -3.39 19.28 15.78
N GLY A 92 -4.27 18.67 16.59
CA GLY A 92 -5.71 19.00 16.62
C GLY A 92 -6.52 18.43 15.46
N ARG A 93 -5.96 17.53 14.65
CA ARG A 93 -6.67 16.78 13.60
C ARG A 93 -6.57 15.28 13.86
N GLU A 94 -7.55 14.53 13.38
CA GLU A 94 -7.58 13.07 13.47
C GLU A 94 -7.01 12.45 12.19
N PHE A 95 -6.21 11.40 12.34
CA PHE A 95 -5.63 10.64 11.25
C PHE A 95 -5.70 9.15 11.55
N LYS A 96 -5.83 8.30 10.54
CA LYS A 96 -5.75 6.85 10.68
C LYS A 96 -4.36 6.35 10.37
N LEU A 97 -3.77 5.54 11.24
CA LEU A 97 -2.43 4.98 11.02
C LEU A 97 -2.45 4.01 9.82
N CYS A 98 -1.73 4.35 8.74
CA CYS A 98 -1.81 3.63 7.48
C CYS A 98 -0.51 2.95 7.02
N GLY A 99 0.59 3.16 7.73
CA GLY A 99 1.81 2.41 7.47
C GLY A 99 3.06 2.96 8.14
N TYR A 100 4.18 2.30 7.86
CA TYR A 100 5.49 2.58 8.43
C TYR A 100 6.60 2.46 7.38
N LYS A 101 7.60 3.33 7.49
CA LYS A 101 8.80 3.39 6.63
C LYS A 101 10.04 3.14 7.47
N PRO A 102 10.54 1.89 7.59
CA PRO A 102 11.67 1.56 8.46
C PRO A 102 12.95 2.32 8.14
N ARG A 103 13.14 2.71 6.87
CA ARG A 103 14.33 3.46 6.42
C ARG A 103 14.18 4.99 6.58
N SER A 104 13.00 5.49 6.96
CA SER A 104 12.74 6.92 7.12
C SER A 104 12.92 7.32 8.59
N THR A 105 14.11 7.81 8.94
CA THR A 105 14.44 8.09 10.35
C THR A 105 13.68 9.27 10.95
N LYS A 106 13.44 10.33 10.17
CA LYS A 106 12.81 11.57 10.67
C LYS A 106 11.28 11.49 10.76
N TYR A 107 10.65 10.90 9.75
CA TYR A 107 9.20 10.73 9.68
C TYR A 107 8.85 9.32 9.21
N PRO A 108 8.95 8.32 10.11
CA PRO A 108 8.75 6.93 9.75
C PRO A 108 7.29 6.54 9.58
N PHE A 109 6.35 7.17 10.30
CA PHE A 109 4.95 6.75 10.31
C PHE A 109 4.12 7.50 9.26
N LEU A 110 3.11 6.83 8.72
CA LEU A 110 2.13 7.42 7.80
C LEU A 110 0.74 7.44 8.43
N GLY A 111 0.07 8.58 8.33
CA GLY A 111 -1.33 8.73 8.72
C GLY A 111 -2.16 9.27 7.56
N GLN A 112 -3.38 8.77 7.43
CA GLN A 112 -4.34 9.21 6.41
C GLN A 112 -5.43 10.07 7.06
N ASP A 113 -5.77 11.21 6.45
CA ASP A 113 -6.93 12.01 6.88
C ASP A 113 -8.25 11.44 6.32
N ASP A 114 -9.37 12.07 6.68
CA ASP A 114 -10.71 11.67 6.22
C ASP A 114 -10.91 11.86 4.70
N GLU A 115 -10.13 12.75 4.08
CA GLU A 115 -10.14 12.99 2.63
C GLU A 115 -9.28 11.97 1.86
N GLY A 116 -8.52 11.13 2.57
CA GLY A 116 -7.64 10.12 1.97
C GLY A 116 -6.21 10.59 1.68
N ASN A 117 -5.84 11.81 2.10
CA ASN A 117 -4.49 12.33 1.97
C ASN A 117 -3.55 11.69 3.00
N VAL A 118 -2.35 11.33 2.57
CA VAL A 118 -1.35 10.67 3.43
C VAL A 118 -0.26 11.64 3.88
N TYR A 119 -0.09 11.76 5.19
CA TYR A 119 0.91 12.59 5.85
C TYR A 119 1.93 11.76 6.60
N LYS A 120 3.12 12.34 6.80
CA LYS A 120 4.22 11.68 7.50
C LYS A 120 4.36 12.22 8.92
N PHE A 121 4.55 11.33 9.88
CA PHE A 121 4.62 11.65 11.29
C PHE A 121 5.92 11.14 11.92
N THR A 122 6.37 11.85 12.94
CA THR A 122 7.52 11.43 13.76
C THR A 122 7.12 10.29 14.68
N SER A 123 8.07 9.44 15.09
CA SER A 123 7.80 8.38 16.06
C SER A 123 7.22 8.92 17.35
N LYS A 124 7.73 10.06 17.84
CA LYS A 124 7.25 10.66 19.09
C LYS A 124 5.74 10.90 19.08
N VAL A 125 5.21 11.47 18.00
CA VAL A 125 3.78 11.79 17.89
C VAL A 125 2.94 10.53 17.91
N VAL A 126 3.27 9.55 17.07
CA VAL A 126 2.47 8.32 16.93
C VAL A 126 2.57 7.44 18.17
N LEU A 127 3.78 7.19 18.67
CA LEU A 127 3.98 6.37 19.88
C LEU A 127 3.29 6.98 21.10
N SER A 128 3.30 8.31 21.24
CA SER A 128 2.58 8.99 22.33
C SER A 128 1.07 8.85 22.22
N ALA A 129 0.51 8.76 21.01
CA ALA A 129 -0.92 8.63 20.80
C ALA A 129 -1.43 7.21 21.11
N PHE A 130 -0.60 6.19 20.92
CA PHE A 130 -0.95 4.79 21.15
C PHE A 130 -0.48 4.25 22.51
N ASN A 131 0.07 5.09 23.39
CA ASN A 131 0.68 4.68 24.66
C ASN A 131 1.71 3.55 24.49
N ALA A 132 2.48 3.59 23.40
CA ALA A 132 3.55 2.63 23.19
C ALA A 132 4.63 2.81 24.26
N VAL A 133 5.10 1.70 24.82
CA VAL A 133 6.05 1.63 25.96
C VAL A 133 7.44 2.06 25.55
#